data_AF-A0A939IJD5-F1
#
_entry.id   AF-A0A939IJD5-F1
#
_cell.length_a   1.000
_cell.length_b   1.000
_cell.length_c   1.000
_cell.angle_alpha   90.00
_cell.angle_beta   90.00
_cell.angle_gamma   90.00
#
_symmetry.space_group_name_H-M   'P 1'
#
loop_
_entity.id
_entity.type
_entity.pdbx_description
1 polymer ?
#
loop_
_entity_poly.entity_id
_entity_poly.type
_entity_poly.pdbx_seq_one_letter_code
_entity_poly.pdbx_strand_id
1 'polypeptide(L)'
;MIYMRKAALPIFFIREAAVPMIFIREVALPMSIRGFIMPDVDGNYNIYINDKLSEERRQITIEHELQHLKNRDCYCDLPVKVIESNIMNG
;
A
#
# COMPACT_ATOMS: atom_id res chain seq x y z
N MET A 1 7.27 -44.96 -31.46
CA MET A 1 7.53 -45.46 -30.08
C MET A 1 8.34 -44.39 -29.34
N ILE A 2 7.71 -43.63 -28.43
CA ILE A 2 7.77 -43.73 -26.95
C ILE A 2 9.17 -43.34 -26.41
N TYR A 3 9.44 -42.10 -25.96
CA TYR A 3 9.14 -41.40 -24.67
C TYR A 3 10.33 -41.41 -23.67
N MET A 4 10.74 -40.19 -23.26
CA MET A 4 11.41 -39.78 -22.00
C MET A 4 12.93 -39.98 -21.77
N ARG A 5 13.63 -38.85 -21.66
CA ARG A 5 14.36 -38.51 -20.42
C ARG A 5 13.98 -37.09 -19.99
N LYS A 6 13.05 -37.01 -19.02
CA LYS A 6 12.88 -35.84 -18.14
C LYS A 6 14.22 -35.55 -17.48
N ALA A 7 14.90 -34.49 -17.91
CA ALA A 7 15.76 -33.78 -16.97
C ALA A 7 14.82 -33.02 -16.05
N ALA A 8 14.64 -33.54 -14.84
CA ALA A 8 14.00 -32.81 -13.76
C ALA A 8 14.84 -31.55 -13.51
N LEU A 9 14.40 -30.41 -14.03
CA LEU A 9 14.87 -29.13 -13.56
C LEU A 9 14.50 -29.08 -12.07
N PRO A 10 15.45 -28.86 -11.15
CA PRO A 10 15.12 -28.77 -9.74
C PRO A 10 14.14 -27.62 -9.57
N ILE A 11 12.95 -27.94 -9.05
CA ILE A 11 11.81 -27.03 -8.83
C ILE A 11 12.16 -25.90 -7.82
N PHE A 12 13.41 -25.80 -7.36
CA PHE A 12 13.85 -24.94 -6.27
C PHE A 12 14.41 -23.57 -6.67
N PHE A 13 14.42 -23.19 -7.96
CA PHE A 13 15.12 -21.96 -8.40
C PHE A 13 14.29 -20.99 -9.24
N ILE A 14 12.98 -20.91 -9.00
CA ILE A 14 12.20 -19.76 -9.44
C ILE A 14 11.44 -19.22 -8.22
N ARG A 15 12.17 -18.63 -7.26
CA ARG A 15 11.59 -17.51 -6.50
C ARG A 15 11.74 -16.31 -7.42
N GLU A 16 10.81 -16.17 -8.36
CA GLU A 16 10.53 -14.87 -8.97
C GLU A 16 10.34 -13.90 -7.81
N ALA A 17 11.22 -12.90 -7.71
CA ALA A 17 11.02 -11.83 -6.77
C ALA A 17 9.73 -11.13 -7.18
N ALA A 18 8.60 -11.48 -6.56
CA ALA A 18 7.32 -10.86 -6.82
C ALA A 18 7.50 -9.36 -6.61
N VAL A 19 7.41 -8.59 -7.70
CA VAL A 19 7.38 -7.13 -7.62
C VAL A 19 6.03 -6.78 -7.01
N PRO A 20 5.99 -6.14 -5.84
CA PRO A 20 4.73 -5.88 -5.16
C PRO A 20 3.89 -4.90 -6.00
N MET A 21 2.62 -5.23 -6.23
CA MET A 21 1.71 -4.32 -6.92
C MET A 21 1.24 -3.20 -5.99
N ILE A 22 0.85 -2.07 -6.58
CA ILE A 22 0.30 -0.92 -5.85
C ILE A 22 -1.10 -0.62 -6.41
N PHE A 23 -2.09 -0.60 -5.53
CA PHE A 23 -3.48 -0.30 -5.86
C PHE A 23 -3.92 1.01 -5.21
N ILE A 24 -4.37 1.98 -5.99
CA ILE A 24 -4.91 3.25 -5.47
C ILE A 24 -6.43 3.14 -5.42
N ARG A 25 -7.03 3.51 -4.28
CA ARG A 25 -8.47 3.43 -4.02
C ARG A 25 -8.96 4.77 -3.47
N GLU A 26 -9.89 5.39 -4.18
CA GLU A 26 -10.63 6.54 -3.66
C GLU A 26 -11.77 6.05 -2.79
N VAL A 27 -11.83 6.55 -1.56
CA VAL A 27 -12.82 6.15 -0.55
C VAL A 27 -13.30 7.37 0.24
N ALA A 28 -14.57 7.36 0.64
CA ALA A 28 -15.13 8.39 1.50
C ALA A 28 -14.55 8.32 2.92
N LEU A 29 -13.56 9.16 3.21
CA LEU A 29 -12.90 9.24 4.51
C LEU A 29 -13.34 10.51 5.27
N PRO A 30 -13.15 10.54 6.61
CA PRO A 30 -13.20 11.78 7.36
C PRO A 30 -12.24 12.82 6.76
N MET A 31 -12.63 14.10 6.71
CA MET A 31 -11.79 15.17 6.13
C MET A 31 -10.44 15.34 6.83
N SER A 32 -10.30 14.84 8.06
CA SER A 32 -9.05 14.79 8.82
C SER A 32 -8.04 13.79 8.26
N ILE A 33 -8.47 12.84 7.43
CA ILE A 33 -7.65 11.79 6.81
C ILE A 33 -7.59 12.08 5.31
N ARG A 34 -6.38 12.30 4.79
CA ARG A 34 -6.16 12.58 3.36
C ARG A 34 -5.90 11.31 2.58
N GLY A 35 -5.08 10.42 3.15
CA GLY A 35 -4.82 9.10 2.64
C GLY A 35 -4.00 8.27 3.62
N PHE A 36 -3.79 7.00 3.29
CA PHE A 36 -2.87 6.11 4.00
C PHE A 36 -2.53 4.87 3.15
N ILE A 37 -1.45 4.18 3.51
CA ILE A 37 -1.01 2.93 2.88
C ILE A 37 -1.30 1.75 3.80
N MET A 38 -1.76 0.65 3.22
CA MET A 38 -1.94 -0.63 3.91
C MET A 38 -1.37 -1.79 3.07
N PRO A 39 -0.37 -2.52 3.57
CA PRO A 39 0.08 -3.76 2.93
C PRO A 39 -1.02 -4.83 3.02
N ASP A 40 -1.13 -5.68 1.99
CA ASP A 40 -2.00 -6.85 2.01
C ASP A 40 -1.24 -8.14 2.37
N VAL A 41 -1.99 -9.24 2.49
CA VAL A 41 -1.46 -10.57 2.86
C VAL A 41 -0.55 -11.18 1.79
N ASP A 42 -0.67 -10.71 0.54
CA ASP A 42 0.10 -11.19 -0.61
C ASP A 42 1.37 -10.37 -0.84
N GLY A 43 1.61 -9.34 -0.01
CA GLY A 43 2.76 -8.45 -0.11
C GLY A 43 2.59 -7.30 -1.10
N ASN A 44 1.38 -7.03 -1.59
CA ASN A 44 1.06 -5.82 -2.35
C ASN A 44 0.68 -4.67 -1.41
N TYR A 45 0.52 -3.48 -1.97
CA TYR A 45 0.16 -2.28 -1.23
C TYR A 45 -1.14 -1.67 -1.74
N ASN A 46 -2.01 -1.27 -0.81
CA ASN A 46 -3.20 -0.49 -1.09
C ASN A 46 -2.98 0.94 -0.57
N ILE A 47 -3.15 1.93 -1.43
CA ILE A 47 -3.16 3.36 -1.08
C ILE A 47 -4.60 3.81 -1.09
N TYR A 48 -5.11 4.22 0.07
CA TYR A 48 -6.44 4.77 0.21
C TYR A 48 -6.34 6.29 0.19
N ILE A 49 -7.15 6.94 -0.64
CA ILE A 49 -7.19 8.41 -0.76
C ILE A 49 -8.62 8.88 -0.52
N ASN A 50 -8.75 10.00 0.20
CA ASN A 50 -10.04 10.61 0.46
C ASN A 50 -10.65 11.18 -0.83
N ASP A 51 -11.81 10.67 -1.23
CA ASP A 51 -12.53 11.08 -2.44
C ASP A 51 -13.00 12.54 -2.40
N LYS A 52 -13.07 13.14 -1.22
CA LYS A 52 -13.43 14.56 -1.00
C LYS A 52 -12.31 15.53 -1.36
N LEU A 53 -11.12 15.04 -1.69
CA LEU A 53 -10.01 15.89 -2.11
C LEU A 53 -10.20 16.36 -3.55
N SER A 54 -9.80 17.61 -3.81
CA SER A 54 -9.60 18.09 -5.17
C SER A 54 -8.54 17.24 -5.88
N GLU A 55 -8.62 17.17 -7.20
CA GLU A 55 -7.69 16.40 -8.04
C GLU A 55 -6.22 16.73 -7.76
N GLU A 56 -5.88 18.02 -7.66
CA GLU A 56 -4.53 18.48 -7.31
C GLU A 56 -4.07 17.95 -5.94
N ARG A 57 -4.93 18.03 -4.92
CA ARG A 57 -4.62 17.55 -3.57
C ARG A 57 -4.52 16.04 -3.52
N ARG A 58 -5.28 15.34 -4.36
CA ARG A 58 -5.22 13.89 -4.52
C ARG A 58 -3.86 13.48 -5.06
N GLN A 59 -3.39 14.14 -6.11
CA GLN A 59 -2.09 13.86 -6.72
C GLN A 59 -0.96 14.08 -5.72
N ILE A 60 -0.98 15.21 -4.99
CA ILE A 60 -0.01 15.50 -3.92
C ILE A 60 -0.04 14.42 -2.83
N THR A 61 -1.24 13.97 -2.43
CA THR A 61 -1.39 12.92 -1.41
C THR A 61 -0.84 11.59 -1.90
N ILE A 62 -1.13 11.20 -3.15
CA ILE A 62 -0.62 9.96 -3.74
C ILE A 62 0.91 9.98 -3.80
N GLU A 63 1.51 11.09 -4.23
CA GLU A 63 2.96 11.24 -4.28
C GLU A 63 3.60 11.13 -2.90
N HIS A 64 2.97 11.72 -1.88
CA HIS A 64 3.40 11.61 -0.49
C HIS A 64 3.37 10.15 0.01
N GLU A 65 2.26 9.43 -0.21
CA GLU A 65 2.16 8.02 0.17
C GLU A 65 3.18 7.15 -0.62
N LEU A 66 3.36 7.38 -1.91
CA LEU A 66 4.38 6.66 -2.70
C LEU A 66 5.80 6.91 -2.19
N GLN A 67 6.09 8.11 -1.70
CA GLN A 67 7.37 8.43 -1.07
C GLN A 67 7.58 7.60 0.21
N HIS A 68 6.55 7.43 1.04
CA HIS A 68 6.62 6.57 2.22
C HIS A 68 6.86 5.10 1.87
N LEU A 69 6.22 4.63 0.79
CA LEU A 69 6.46 3.28 0.30
C LEU A 69 7.92 3.07 -0.13
N LYS A 70 8.49 4.06 -0.84
CA LYS A 70 9.88 4.03 -1.30
C LYS A 70 10.89 4.06 -0.15
N ASN A 71 10.59 4.83 0.90
CA ASN A 71 11.45 5.00 2.06
C ASN A 71 11.26 3.90 3.13
N ARG A 72 10.29 3.00 2.95
CA ARG A 72 9.93 1.90 3.88
C ARG A 72 9.53 2.40 5.27
N ASP A 73 9.11 3.64 5.37
CA ASP A 73 8.57 4.31 6.56
C ASP A 73 7.04 4.37 6.44
N CYS A 74 6.41 3.23 6.13
CA CYS A 74 4.96 3.07 6.00
C CYS A 74 4.17 3.26 7.32
N TYR A 75 4.80 3.88 8.33
CA TYR A 75 4.18 4.23 9.60
C TYR A 75 4.10 5.75 9.75
N CYS A 76 2.86 6.23 9.69
CA CYS A 76 2.39 7.51 10.19
C CYS A 76 2.84 8.78 9.45
N ASP A 77 1.89 9.38 8.74
CA ASP A 77 1.68 10.83 8.80
C ASP A 77 0.17 11.20 8.86
N LEU A 78 -0.59 10.42 9.64
CA LEU A 78 -1.59 11.12 10.45
C LEU A 78 -0.80 11.87 11.52
N PRO A 79 -0.99 13.19 11.71
CA PRO A 79 -0.57 13.79 12.96
C PRO A 79 -1.30 13.02 14.07
N VAL A 80 -0.56 12.16 14.78
CA VAL A 80 -1.03 11.41 15.97
C VAL A 80 -1.68 12.36 17.00
N LYS A 81 -1.44 13.68 16.89
CA LYS A 81 -2.18 14.72 17.61
C LYS A 81 -3.70 14.70 17.44
N VAL A 82 -4.27 14.10 16.39
CA VAL A 82 -5.74 14.03 16.22
C VAL A 82 -6.32 12.72 16.76
N ILE A 83 -5.51 11.66 16.92
CA ILE A 83 -5.97 10.39 17.49
C ILE A 83 -5.98 10.46 19.03
N GLU A 84 -5.05 11.20 19.64
CA GLU A 84 -4.98 11.29 21.11
C GLU A 84 -5.82 12.43 21.74
N SER A 85 -6.25 13.44 20.97
CA SER A 85 -6.98 14.59 21.54
C SER A 85 -8.49 14.40 21.72
N ASN A 86 -9.07 13.30 21.23
CA ASN A 86 -10.52 13.03 21.33
C ASN A 86 -10.89 11.83 22.22
N ILE A 87 -9.94 11.25 22.95
CA ILE A 87 -10.21 10.21 23.96
C ILE A 87 -10.23 10.79 25.39
N MET A 88 -9.95 12.09 25.58
CA MET A 88 -9.93 12.75 26.92
C MET A 88 -11.05 13.76 27.17
N ASN A 89 -12.21 13.66 26.49
CA ASN A 89 -13.42 14.38 26.89
C ASN A 89 -14.68 13.49 26.78
N GLY A 90 -14.63 12.36 27.49
CA GLY A 90 -15.80 11.56 27.85
C GLY A 90 -15.82 11.36 29.35
#